data_AF-A0A1A8WVI7-F1
#
_entry.id   AF-A0A1A8WVI7-F1
#
_cell.length_a   1.000
_cell.length_b   1.000
_cell.length_c   1.000
_cell.angle_alpha   90.00
_cell.angle_beta   90.00
_cell.angle_gamma   90.00
#
_symmetry.space_group_name_H-M   'P 1'
#
loop_
_entity.id
_entity.type
_entity.pdbx_description
1 polymer ?
#
loop_
_entity_poly.entity_id
_entity_poly.type
_entity_poly.pdbx_seq_one_letter_code
_entity_poly.pdbx_strand_id
1 'polypeptide(L)'
;MTNGEPDYDIFENSEDYFQNETLINLSDHSHNANFCYVSENSDFLSNSYLLNLCKNFVIFLEKLQDKYANDTTKYSKYREYLNFWLTYKLTATGKPNDYISKFYEFIQNNYEAFPQDGELKRKIYHIKGMRFNNMSILYELYKLYYEIKVKSQEKCPNFREKFIEYYNLALQKCYFDDENLCNPLEKFKRFYDQNRSERLPLCSIQGLPILPNFVTPKPLDKINFKDKIAYHLSKLSKKQNEETHSNISNTLYPNLVKFLSFNYNMLLYSDKKEKRDNMMKILYEFIKFCNESNTITFPDSLIERFSKSLYNKQISRVPIINSFIKEFFENYYKHNEYEYGEIYEACSTNKSSPLSASYCTVYDKCNQVLGTDLFKIKDNIQEYLEYKETRAQELSAQSSKETLFQIKEDDSVSSNTTPINVGVGVGALFTLSFLYKFTPIGSLVNRTFLNRGNSMHNYDEENGHYFLDHNADSHNYLPQNGGINMGYNAA
;
A
#
# COMPACT_ATOMS: atom_id res chain seq x y z
N MET A 1 3.32 19.71 -26.64
CA MET A 1 2.58 19.27 -25.46
C MET A 1 3.17 17.95 -25.02
N THR A 2 4.16 17.98 -24.15
CA THR A 2 4.55 16.78 -23.39
C THR A 2 3.60 16.73 -22.22
N ASN A 3 2.52 15.94 -22.35
CA ASN A 3 1.73 15.47 -21.21
C ASN A 3 2.67 14.56 -20.39
N GLY A 4 3.57 15.15 -19.62
CA GLY A 4 4.24 14.43 -18.55
C GLY A 4 3.20 14.08 -17.52
N GLU A 5 3.14 12.83 -17.10
CA GLU A 5 2.30 12.46 -15.97
C GLU A 5 2.71 13.30 -14.74
N PRO A 6 1.73 13.79 -13.94
CA PRO A 6 2.02 14.59 -12.77
C PRO A 6 2.92 13.81 -11.80
N ASP A 7 4.04 14.42 -11.41
CA ASP A 7 5.03 13.81 -10.54
C ASP A 7 4.54 13.85 -9.08
N TYR A 8 4.56 12.72 -8.39
CA TYR A 8 4.25 12.65 -6.97
C TYR A 8 5.33 13.32 -6.08
N ASP A 9 6.52 13.58 -6.63
CA ASP A 9 7.66 14.18 -5.94
C ASP A 9 7.56 15.72 -5.75
N ILE A 10 6.35 16.25 -5.79
CA ILE A 10 6.08 17.69 -5.68
C ILE A 10 6.17 18.20 -4.25
N PHE A 11 6.01 17.31 -3.25
CA PHE A 11 5.93 17.66 -1.82
C PHE A 11 7.28 17.78 -1.09
N GLU A 12 8.40 17.64 -1.80
CA GLU A 12 9.73 17.78 -1.19
C GLU A 12 9.96 19.15 -0.54
N ASN A 13 9.36 20.22 -1.08
CA ASN A 13 9.43 21.57 -0.52
C ASN A 13 8.16 21.96 0.25
N SER A 14 7.46 20.99 0.86
CA SER A 14 6.18 21.23 1.54
C SER A 14 6.23 22.30 2.63
N GLU A 15 7.34 22.43 3.37
CA GLU A 15 7.48 23.51 4.36
C GLU A 15 7.31 24.88 3.73
N ASP A 16 8.01 25.12 2.62
CA ASP A 16 7.97 26.38 1.91
C ASP A 16 6.58 26.69 1.38
N TYR A 17 5.88 25.67 0.89
CA TYR A 17 4.51 25.83 0.42
C TYR A 17 3.55 26.17 1.55
N PHE A 18 3.61 25.45 2.68
CA PHE A 18 2.76 25.71 3.84
C PHE A 18 3.01 27.10 4.42
N GLN A 19 4.27 27.52 4.53
CA GLN A 19 4.60 28.86 4.99
C GLN A 19 4.05 29.93 4.05
N ASN A 20 4.25 29.81 2.74
CA ASN A 20 3.75 30.79 1.77
C ASN A 20 2.23 30.82 1.70
N GLU A 21 1.56 29.68 1.85
CA GLU A 21 0.10 29.60 1.94
C GLU A 21 -0.43 30.43 3.12
N THR A 22 0.23 30.36 4.29
CA THR A 22 -0.18 31.17 5.47
C THR A 22 0.02 32.67 5.28
N LEU A 23 0.85 33.09 4.33
CA LEU A 23 1.12 34.49 4.01
C LEU A 23 0.17 35.06 2.95
N ILE A 24 -0.81 34.28 2.47
CA ILE A 24 -1.85 34.76 1.56
C ILE A 24 -2.79 35.67 2.36
N ASN A 25 -2.50 36.97 2.37
CA ASN A 25 -3.36 38.00 2.96
C ASN A 25 -4.36 38.54 1.93
N LEU A 26 -5.65 38.53 2.28
CA LEU A 26 -6.72 39.04 1.44
C LEU A 26 -6.63 40.55 1.17
N SER A 27 -5.85 41.31 1.95
CA SER A 27 -5.66 42.76 1.76
C SER A 27 -4.70 43.13 0.62
N ASP A 28 -3.84 42.19 0.19
CA ASP A 28 -2.92 42.41 -0.94
C ASP A 28 -3.62 42.02 -2.25
N HIS A 29 -4.46 42.91 -2.76
CA HIS A 29 -5.00 42.73 -4.11
C HIS A 29 -3.92 43.12 -5.14
N SER A 30 -3.14 42.13 -5.60
CA SER A 30 -2.14 42.34 -6.65
C SER A 30 -2.80 42.85 -7.95
N HIS A 31 -2.04 43.57 -8.78
CA HIS A 31 -2.51 44.00 -10.11
C HIS A 31 -2.94 42.83 -11.02
N ASN A 32 -2.52 41.60 -10.71
CA ASN A 32 -2.87 40.39 -11.46
C ASN A 32 -4.17 39.73 -10.97
N ALA A 33 -4.83 40.24 -9.91
CA ALA A 33 -6.17 39.80 -9.54
C ALA A 33 -7.19 40.00 -10.68
N ASN A 34 -6.91 40.92 -11.61
CA ASN A 34 -7.63 41.09 -12.87
C ASN A 34 -7.82 39.77 -13.63
N PHE A 35 -6.85 38.85 -13.56
CA PHE A 35 -6.95 37.50 -14.13
C PHE A 35 -8.22 36.75 -13.70
N CYS A 36 -8.71 36.98 -12.48
CA CYS A 36 -9.91 36.32 -11.97
C CYS A 36 -11.22 37.00 -12.40
N TYR A 37 -11.17 38.10 -13.16
CA TYR A 37 -12.31 38.93 -13.53
C TYR A 37 -12.57 39.03 -15.05
N VAL A 38 -11.73 38.42 -15.90
CA VAL A 38 -11.70 38.72 -17.35
C VAL A 38 -12.81 38.06 -18.17
N SER A 39 -13.42 36.93 -17.75
CA SER A 39 -14.41 36.22 -18.58
C SER A 39 -15.87 36.48 -18.20
N GLU A 40 -16.73 36.54 -19.23
CA GLU A 40 -18.19 36.68 -19.16
C GLU A 40 -18.92 35.45 -18.56
N ASN A 41 -18.23 34.57 -17.83
CA ASN A 41 -18.84 33.36 -17.27
C ASN A 41 -19.57 33.69 -15.97
N SER A 42 -20.84 34.09 -16.10
CA SER A 42 -21.71 34.60 -15.01
C SER A 42 -21.79 33.67 -13.78
N ASP A 43 -21.67 32.36 -13.99
CA ASP A 43 -21.83 31.34 -12.95
C ASP A 43 -20.67 31.33 -11.94
N PHE A 44 -19.48 31.75 -12.36
CA PHE A 44 -18.29 31.78 -11.51
C PHE A 44 -18.02 33.17 -10.93
N LEU A 45 -18.34 34.24 -11.68
CA LEU A 45 -18.23 35.62 -11.20
C LEU A 45 -19.17 35.91 -10.01
N SER A 46 -20.35 35.29 -10.00
CA SER A 46 -21.32 35.44 -8.90
C SER A 46 -20.93 34.65 -7.64
N ASN A 47 -19.95 33.73 -7.73
CA ASN A 47 -19.49 32.91 -6.61
C ASN A 47 -18.27 33.55 -5.93
N SER A 48 -18.54 34.27 -4.83
CA SER A 48 -17.51 34.97 -4.06
C SER A 48 -16.40 34.05 -3.52
N TYR A 49 -16.73 32.80 -3.16
CA TYR A 49 -15.75 31.83 -2.70
C TYR A 49 -14.78 31.46 -3.82
N LEU A 50 -15.28 31.13 -5.00
CA LEU A 50 -14.44 30.73 -6.14
C LEU A 50 -13.60 31.89 -6.67
N LEU A 51 -14.16 33.10 -6.65
CA LEU A 51 -13.41 34.30 -6.97
C LEU A 51 -12.25 34.52 -5.99
N ASN A 52 -12.50 34.38 -4.69
CA ASN A 52 -11.46 34.48 -3.66
C ASN A 52 -10.44 33.36 -3.78
N LEU A 53 -10.85 32.14 -4.11
CA LEU A 53 -9.95 31.02 -4.35
C LEU A 53 -9.05 31.27 -5.56
N CYS A 54 -9.58 31.82 -6.65
CA CYS A 54 -8.79 32.26 -7.80
C CYS A 54 -7.77 33.34 -7.41
N LYS A 55 -8.19 34.35 -6.63
CA LYS A 55 -7.26 35.39 -6.14
C LYS A 55 -6.14 34.78 -5.28
N ASN A 56 -6.50 33.89 -4.36
CA ASN A 56 -5.53 33.19 -3.51
C ASN A 56 -4.56 32.37 -4.35
N PHE A 57 -5.03 31.69 -5.39
CA PHE A 57 -4.19 30.98 -6.34
C PHE A 57 -3.15 31.89 -7.01
N VAL A 58 -3.58 33.06 -7.51
CA VAL A 58 -2.68 34.04 -8.16
C VAL A 58 -1.65 34.58 -7.18
N ILE A 59 -2.06 34.98 -5.98
CA ILE A 59 -1.14 35.47 -4.93
C ILE A 59 -0.13 34.38 -4.55
N PHE A 60 -0.61 33.13 -4.41
CA PHE A 60 0.25 32.02 -4.03
C PHE A 60 1.29 31.73 -5.11
N LEU A 61 0.87 31.75 -6.37
CA LEU A 61 1.75 31.63 -7.51
C LEU A 61 2.84 32.71 -7.50
N GLU A 62 2.47 33.98 -7.38
CA GLU A 62 3.42 35.11 -7.38
C GLU A 62 4.48 34.95 -6.29
N LYS A 63 4.05 34.61 -5.06
CA LYS A 63 4.97 34.38 -3.95
C LYS A 63 5.95 33.23 -4.21
N LEU A 64 5.47 32.13 -4.79
CA LEU A 64 6.32 30.99 -5.12
C LEU A 64 7.25 31.31 -6.30
N GLN A 65 6.79 32.06 -7.29
CA GLN A 65 7.60 32.56 -8.40
C GLN A 65 8.76 33.41 -7.89
N ASP A 66 8.47 34.40 -7.05
CA ASP A 66 9.49 35.28 -6.46
C ASP A 66 10.51 34.48 -5.63
N LYS A 67 10.02 33.52 -4.84
CA LYS A 67 10.88 32.66 -4.00
C LYS A 67 11.80 31.74 -4.83
N TYR A 68 11.34 31.28 -5.99
CA TYR A 68 12.06 30.30 -6.82
C TYR A 68 12.55 30.85 -8.16
N ALA A 69 12.64 32.18 -8.32
CA ALA A 69 12.98 32.83 -9.59
C ALA A 69 14.29 32.30 -10.23
N ASN A 70 15.24 31.86 -9.41
CA ASN A 70 16.55 31.37 -9.84
C ASN A 70 16.72 29.84 -9.76
N ASP A 71 15.70 29.06 -9.35
CA ASP A 71 15.81 27.61 -9.16
C ASP A 71 14.93 26.85 -10.14
N THR A 72 15.49 26.49 -11.29
CA THR A 72 14.75 25.81 -12.37
C THR A 72 14.21 24.43 -11.97
N THR A 73 14.79 23.77 -10.96
CA THR A 73 14.35 22.43 -10.54
C THR A 73 13.15 22.49 -9.59
N LYS A 74 13.19 23.40 -8.62
CA LYS A 74 12.03 23.70 -7.76
C LYS A 74 10.92 24.39 -8.53
N TYR A 75 11.27 25.09 -9.61
CA TYR A 75 10.32 25.78 -10.45
C TYR A 75 9.22 24.85 -10.98
N SER A 76 9.56 23.69 -11.56
CA SER A 76 8.55 22.76 -12.09
C SER A 76 7.67 22.18 -10.99
N LYS A 77 8.24 21.91 -9.81
CA LYS A 77 7.54 21.29 -8.68
C LYS A 77 6.46 22.18 -8.07
N TYR A 78 6.74 23.48 -7.87
CA TYR A 78 5.74 24.35 -7.24
C TYR A 78 4.54 24.60 -8.16
N ARG A 79 4.74 24.63 -9.49
CA ARG A 79 3.64 24.75 -10.46
C ARG A 79 2.68 23.58 -10.38
N GLU A 80 3.25 22.38 -10.32
CA GLU A 80 2.48 21.15 -10.15
C GLU A 80 1.78 21.11 -8.78
N TYR A 81 2.48 21.52 -7.72
CA TYR A 81 1.89 21.69 -6.40
C TYR A 81 0.69 22.64 -6.40
N LEU A 82 0.73 23.76 -7.13
CA LEU A 82 -0.40 24.69 -7.23
C LEU A 82 -1.62 24.07 -7.93
N ASN A 83 -1.41 23.23 -8.95
CA ASN A 83 -2.50 22.45 -9.55
C ASN A 83 -3.09 21.46 -8.54
N PHE A 84 -2.24 20.75 -7.78
CA PHE A 84 -2.70 19.88 -6.71
C PHE A 84 -3.47 20.64 -5.63
N TRP A 85 -2.90 21.74 -5.11
CA TRP A 85 -3.45 22.56 -4.05
C TRP A 85 -4.83 23.09 -4.42
N LEU A 86 -4.98 23.59 -5.66
CA LEU A 86 -6.26 24.13 -6.11
C LEU A 86 -7.32 23.04 -6.22
N THR A 87 -6.97 21.86 -6.74
CA THR A 87 -7.87 20.69 -6.75
C THR A 87 -8.24 20.32 -5.32
N TYR A 88 -7.27 20.24 -4.41
CA TYR A 88 -7.48 19.90 -3.00
C TYR A 88 -8.46 20.86 -2.30
N LYS A 89 -8.31 22.18 -2.50
CA LYS A 89 -9.24 23.18 -1.95
C LYS A 89 -10.66 23.04 -2.51
N LEU A 90 -10.80 22.77 -3.80
CA LEU A 90 -12.11 22.62 -4.44
C LEU A 90 -12.80 21.32 -3.99
N THR A 91 -12.06 20.21 -3.93
CA THR A 91 -12.59 18.94 -3.44
C THR A 91 -13.09 19.10 -2.01
N ALA A 92 -12.40 19.88 -1.14
CA ALA A 92 -12.79 20.15 0.26
C ALA A 92 -14.19 20.75 0.41
N THR A 93 -14.73 21.36 -0.65
CA THR A 93 -16.10 21.90 -0.67
C THR A 93 -17.17 20.89 -1.11
N GLY A 94 -16.78 19.64 -1.36
CA GLY A 94 -17.65 18.55 -1.82
C GLY A 94 -18.20 18.71 -3.22
N LYS A 95 -17.49 19.45 -4.07
CA LYS A 95 -17.87 19.63 -5.47
C LYS A 95 -17.42 18.45 -6.33
N PRO A 96 -18.24 18.01 -7.31
CA PRO A 96 -17.88 16.90 -8.18
C PRO A 96 -16.77 17.28 -9.17
N ASN A 97 -16.05 16.28 -9.69
CA ASN A 97 -14.92 16.48 -10.61
C ASN A 97 -15.25 17.32 -11.85
N ASP A 98 -16.48 17.25 -12.37
CA ASP A 98 -16.89 18.06 -13.53
C ASP A 98 -17.00 19.53 -13.18
N TYR A 99 -17.46 19.85 -11.97
CA TYR A 99 -17.50 21.22 -11.46
C TYR A 99 -16.09 21.79 -11.30
N ILE A 100 -15.18 21.00 -10.72
CA ILE A 100 -13.77 21.37 -10.59
C ILE A 100 -13.16 21.59 -11.98
N SER A 101 -13.42 20.71 -12.94
CA SER A 101 -12.93 20.86 -14.32
C SER A 101 -13.38 22.16 -14.98
N LYS A 102 -14.67 22.52 -14.84
CA LYS A 102 -15.19 23.80 -15.35
C LYS A 102 -14.51 25.00 -14.71
N PHE A 103 -14.14 24.91 -13.43
CA PHE A 103 -13.39 25.98 -12.78
C PHE A 103 -11.96 26.11 -13.32
N TYR A 104 -11.30 25.00 -13.63
CA TYR A 104 -10.00 25.04 -14.33
C TYR A 104 -10.13 25.61 -15.75
N GLU A 105 -11.18 25.25 -16.50
CA GLU A 105 -11.46 25.84 -17.81
C GLU A 105 -11.68 27.36 -17.73
N PHE A 106 -12.42 27.82 -16.71
CA PHE A 106 -12.59 29.25 -16.43
C PHE A 106 -11.24 29.96 -16.23
N ILE A 107 -10.36 29.40 -15.39
CA ILE A 107 -9.00 29.93 -15.17
C ILE A 107 -8.19 29.93 -16.47
N GLN A 108 -8.24 28.84 -17.24
CA GLN A 108 -7.52 28.71 -18.51
C GLN A 108 -7.99 29.72 -19.56
N ASN A 109 -9.28 30.04 -19.63
CA ASN A 109 -9.82 31.03 -20.56
C ASN A 109 -9.31 32.45 -20.26
N ASN A 110 -8.86 32.71 -19.04
CA ASN A 110 -8.32 34.02 -18.65
C ASN A 110 -6.81 34.13 -18.90
N TYR A 111 -6.17 33.17 -19.60
CA TYR A 111 -4.72 33.22 -19.88
C TYR A 111 -4.27 34.49 -20.61
N GLU A 112 -5.14 35.16 -21.35
CA GLU A 112 -4.84 36.42 -22.03
C GLU A 112 -4.55 37.58 -21.06
N ALA A 113 -4.97 37.46 -19.79
CA ALA A 113 -4.59 38.41 -18.74
C ALA A 113 -3.10 38.26 -18.31
N PHE A 114 -2.45 37.15 -18.66
CA PHE A 114 -1.00 37.00 -18.53
C PHE A 114 -0.30 37.45 -19.82
N PRO A 115 0.98 37.88 -19.75
CA PRO A 115 1.81 38.12 -20.93
C PRO A 115 1.73 36.94 -21.92
N GLN A 116 1.90 37.15 -23.23
CA GLN A 116 1.75 36.08 -24.22
C GLN A 116 2.72 34.89 -24.02
N ASP A 117 3.86 35.13 -23.35
CA ASP A 117 4.85 34.14 -22.89
C ASP A 117 4.69 33.76 -21.40
N GLY A 118 3.51 34.06 -20.84
CA GLY A 118 3.20 34.01 -19.42
C GLY A 118 3.44 32.64 -18.81
N GLU A 119 4.00 32.66 -17.61
CA GLU A 119 4.57 31.50 -16.92
C GLU A 119 3.59 30.35 -16.64
N LEU A 120 2.28 30.64 -16.68
CA LEU A 120 1.18 29.70 -16.47
C LEU A 120 0.54 29.14 -17.74
N LYS A 121 0.84 29.73 -18.91
CA LYS A 121 0.15 29.39 -20.15
C LYS A 121 0.29 27.90 -20.44
N ARG A 122 -0.86 27.20 -20.52
CA ARG A 122 -0.95 25.75 -20.74
C ARG A 122 -0.32 24.89 -19.64
N LYS A 123 -0.16 25.43 -18.42
CA LYS A 123 0.40 24.71 -17.26
C LYS A 123 -0.57 24.58 -16.10
N ILE A 124 -1.73 25.23 -16.17
CA ILE A 124 -2.82 25.03 -15.21
C ILE A 124 -3.71 23.91 -15.72
N TYR A 125 -3.92 22.88 -14.90
CA TYR A 125 -4.77 21.75 -15.25
C TYR A 125 -5.30 21.03 -14.01
N HIS A 126 -6.45 20.39 -14.17
CA HIS A 126 -7.10 19.64 -13.10
C HIS A 126 -6.46 18.24 -12.98
N ILE A 127 -5.89 17.93 -11.82
CA ILE A 127 -5.39 16.59 -11.48
C ILE A 127 -6.57 15.74 -10.99
N LYS A 128 -6.87 14.61 -11.64
CA LYS A 128 -8.10 13.84 -11.40
C LYS A 128 -7.83 12.43 -10.89
N GLY A 129 -8.87 11.84 -10.27
CA GLY A 129 -8.99 10.41 -10.01
C GLY A 129 -7.89 9.85 -9.10
N MET A 130 -7.43 8.64 -9.41
CA MET A 130 -6.44 7.92 -8.60
C MET A 130 -5.17 8.73 -8.32
N ARG A 131 -4.68 9.51 -9.30
CA ARG A 131 -3.47 10.34 -9.12
C ARG A 131 -3.67 11.42 -8.05
N PHE A 132 -4.77 12.15 -8.10
CA PHE A 132 -5.09 13.16 -7.08
C PHE A 132 -5.26 12.52 -5.70
N ASN A 133 -5.95 11.37 -5.61
CA ASN A 133 -6.14 10.66 -4.34
C ASN A 133 -4.81 10.23 -3.73
N ASN A 134 -3.89 9.69 -4.55
CA ASN A 134 -2.57 9.27 -4.11
C ASN A 134 -1.69 10.46 -3.67
N MET A 135 -1.73 11.58 -4.41
CA MET A 135 -1.08 12.84 -4.00
C MET A 135 -1.64 13.35 -2.68
N SER A 136 -2.96 13.25 -2.47
CA SER A 136 -3.60 13.73 -1.25
C SER A 136 -3.12 12.97 -0.01
N ILE A 137 -2.88 11.66 -0.13
CA ILE A 137 -2.33 10.87 0.98
C ILE A 137 -0.92 11.36 1.37
N LEU A 138 -0.05 11.61 0.39
CA LEU A 138 1.28 12.16 0.64
C LEU A 138 1.20 13.56 1.25
N TYR A 139 0.31 14.40 0.72
CA TYR A 139 0.07 15.75 1.23
C TYR A 139 -0.35 15.73 2.70
N GLU A 140 -1.29 14.86 3.10
CA GLU A 140 -1.72 14.76 4.50
C GLU A 140 -0.58 14.31 5.42
N LEU A 141 0.30 13.40 4.97
CA LEU A 141 1.47 12.99 5.74
C LEU A 141 2.43 14.17 6.01
N TYR A 142 2.76 14.97 4.98
CA TYR A 142 3.58 16.16 5.14
C TYR A 142 2.87 17.22 5.99
N LYS A 143 1.59 17.46 5.75
CA LYS A 143 0.78 18.43 6.49
C LYS A 143 0.73 18.10 7.97
N LEU A 144 0.40 16.85 8.34
CA LEU A 144 0.43 16.37 9.73
C LEU A 144 1.80 16.60 10.38
N TYR A 145 2.89 16.33 9.65
CA TYR A 145 4.24 16.56 10.13
C TYR A 145 4.54 18.04 10.41
N TYR A 146 4.11 18.97 9.55
CA TYR A 146 4.39 20.40 9.73
C TYR A 146 3.41 21.14 10.65
N GLU A 147 2.16 20.68 10.73
CA GLU A 147 1.11 21.24 11.59
C GLU A 147 1.35 20.98 13.07
N ILE A 148 2.13 19.94 13.41
CA ILE A 148 2.50 19.69 14.79
C ILE A 148 3.40 20.83 15.30
N LYS A 149 2.81 21.71 16.13
CA LYS A 149 3.42 22.91 16.70
C LYS A 149 3.06 23.02 18.18
N VAL A 150 4.05 23.42 18.99
CA VAL A 150 3.99 23.93 20.39
C VAL A 150 3.01 23.22 21.34
N LYS A 151 3.54 22.48 22.33
CA LYS A 151 2.79 21.96 23.51
C LYS A 151 1.44 21.30 23.17
N SER A 152 1.37 20.64 22.02
CA SER A 152 0.16 20.05 21.46
C SER A 152 -0.11 18.65 22.03
N GLN A 153 0.13 18.46 23.33
CA GLN A 153 0.02 17.16 23.99
C GLN A 153 -1.39 16.56 23.87
N GLU A 154 -2.41 17.42 23.82
CA GLU A 154 -3.81 17.05 23.56
C GLU A 154 -4.06 16.65 22.10
N LYS A 155 -3.27 17.17 21.15
CA LYS A 155 -3.40 16.84 19.71
C LYS A 155 -2.53 15.64 19.30
N CYS A 156 -1.54 15.26 20.10
CA CYS A 156 -0.65 14.14 19.81
C CYS A 156 -1.38 12.81 19.56
N PRO A 157 -2.45 12.45 20.31
CA PRO A 157 -3.25 11.25 20.01
C PRO A 157 -3.86 11.29 18.61
N ASN A 158 -4.55 12.38 18.26
CA ASN A 158 -5.19 12.56 16.95
C ASN A 158 -4.16 12.60 15.81
N PHE A 159 -3.06 13.33 15.99
CA PHE A 159 -1.93 13.32 15.06
C PHE A 159 -1.47 11.89 14.79
N ARG A 160 -1.27 11.11 15.86
CA ARG A 160 -0.73 9.77 15.77
C ARG A 160 -1.68 8.79 15.08
N GLU A 161 -2.96 8.85 15.41
CA GLU A 161 -4.00 8.05 14.77
C GLU A 161 -4.03 8.32 13.26
N LYS A 162 -4.17 9.59 12.86
CA LYS A 162 -4.19 9.99 11.44
C LYS A 162 -2.89 9.65 10.72
N PHE A 163 -1.75 9.85 11.37
CA PHE A 163 -0.45 9.55 10.78
C PHE A 163 -0.28 8.05 10.50
N ILE A 164 -0.76 7.19 11.41
CA ILE A 164 -0.79 5.73 11.23
C ILE A 164 -1.69 5.35 10.06
N GLU A 165 -2.89 5.93 10.01
CA GLU A 165 -3.88 5.69 8.97
C GLU A 165 -3.32 6.05 7.58
N TYR A 166 -2.89 7.29 7.38
CA TYR A 166 -2.39 7.75 6.08
C TYR A 166 -1.12 7.03 5.65
N TYR A 167 -0.20 6.70 6.57
CA TYR A 167 1.02 5.97 6.23
C TYR A 167 0.70 4.56 5.75
N ASN A 168 -0.17 3.84 6.47
CA ASN A 168 -0.57 2.49 6.10
C ASN A 168 -1.40 2.48 4.81
N LEU A 169 -2.25 3.49 4.60
CA LEU A 169 -2.99 3.67 3.35
C LEU A 169 -2.03 3.91 2.18
N ALA A 170 -1.02 4.78 2.34
CA ALA A 170 0.00 5.01 1.32
C ALA A 170 0.76 3.71 0.96
N LEU A 171 1.11 2.92 1.98
CA LEU A 171 1.79 1.63 1.80
C LEU A 171 0.90 0.63 1.05
N GLN A 172 -0.38 0.55 1.40
CA GLN A 172 -1.38 -0.26 0.68
C GLN A 172 -1.47 0.14 -0.79
N LYS A 173 -1.65 1.43 -1.07
CA LYS A 173 -1.76 1.92 -2.44
C LYS A 173 -0.48 1.70 -3.25
N CYS A 174 0.69 1.88 -2.66
CA CYS A 174 1.97 1.59 -3.29
C CYS A 174 2.05 0.12 -3.79
N TYR A 175 1.58 -0.85 -3.00
CA TYR A 175 1.71 -2.27 -3.35
C TYR A 175 0.56 -2.85 -4.19
N PHE A 176 -0.65 -2.27 -4.11
CA PHE A 176 -1.84 -2.84 -4.76
C PHE A 176 -2.47 -1.95 -5.83
N ASP A 177 -2.23 -0.64 -5.79
CA ASP A 177 -2.91 0.33 -6.66
C ASP A 177 -1.94 0.97 -7.67
N ASP A 178 -0.97 1.74 -7.19
CA ASP A 178 -0.05 2.53 -8.02
C ASP A 178 1.38 2.46 -7.47
N GLU A 179 2.22 1.64 -8.11
CA GLU A 179 3.63 1.48 -7.77
C GLU A 179 4.41 2.81 -7.80
N ASN A 180 3.94 3.79 -8.57
CA ASN A 180 4.60 5.11 -8.64
C ASN A 180 4.48 5.88 -7.31
N LEU A 181 3.57 5.50 -6.41
CA LEU A 181 3.46 6.07 -5.07
C LEU A 181 4.59 5.60 -4.13
N CYS A 182 5.24 4.47 -4.43
CA CYS A 182 6.25 3.87 -3.56
C CYS A 182 7.50 4.75 -3.40
N ASN A 183 8.03 5.30 -4.48
CA ASN A 183 9.24 6.14 -4.42
C ASN A 183 9.01 7.45 -3.64
N PRO A 184 7.90 8.19 -3.87
CA PRO A 184 7.53 9.32 -3.02
C PRO A 184 7.34 8.97 -1.54
N LEU A 185 6.72 7.82 -1.24
CA LEU A 185 6.56 7.35 0.14
C LEU A 185 7.91 7.03 0.79
N GLU A 186 8.86 6.45 0.05
CA GLU A 186 10.23 6.23 0.50
C GLU A 186 10.94 7.55 0.82
N LYS A 187 10.78 8.55 -0.07
CA LYS A 187 11.32 9.90 0.16
C LYS A 187 10.73 10.55 1.41
N PHE A 188 9.41 10.47 1.59
CA PHE A 188 8.75 10.97 2.80
C PHE A 188 9.29 10.27 4.05
N LYS A 189 9.43 8.93 4.04
CA LYS A 189 9.99 8.20 5.18
C LYS A 189 11.40 8.67 5.52
N ARG A 190 12.28 8.81 4.51
CA ARG A 190 13.65 9.29 4.71
C ARG A 190 13.67 10.70 5.31
N PHE A 191 12.85 11.59 4.77
CA PHE A 191 12.64 12.94 5.29
C PHE A 191 12.18 12.91 6.75
N TYR A 192 11.16 12.12 7.07
CA TYR A 192 10.61 12.00 8.41
C TYR A 192 11.66 11.46 9.39
N ASP A 193 12.34 10.36 9.05
CA ASP A 193 13.34 9.74 9.94
C ASP A 193 14.50 10.68 10.24
N GLN A 194 14.94 11.49 9.27
CA GLN A 194 16.00 12.49 9.44
C GLN A 194 15.58 13.64 10.36
N ASN A 195 14.34 14.11 10.25
CA ASN A 195 13.87 15.31 10.96
C ASN A 195 12.95 14.98 12.16
N ARG A 196 12.76 13.71 12.50
CA ARG A 196 11.88 13.27 13.60
C ARG A 196 12.40 13.70 14.97
N SER A 197 13.72 13.62 15.17
CA SER A 197 14.38 13.91 16.46
C SER A 197 14.09 15.34 16.93
N GLU A 198 14.13 16.30 16.02
CA GLU A 198 13.87 17.73 16.27
C GLU A 198 12.45 17.98 16.76
N ARG A 199 11.50 17.12 16.39
CA ARG A 199 10.09 17.24 16.76
C ARG A 199 9.66 16.36 17.92
N LEU A 200 10.53 15.48 18.45
CA LEU A 200 10.22 14.64 19.61
C LEU A 200 9.69 15.43 20.83
N PRO A 201 10.22 16.62 21.18
CA PRO A 201 9.72 17.39 22.32
C PRO A 201 8.26 17.84 22.17
N LEU A 202 7.71 17.88 20.96
CA LEU A 202 6.34 18.33 20.69
C LEU A 202 5.28 17.33 21.18
N CYS A 203 5.63 16.03 21.22
CA CYS A 203 4.79 14.96 21.76
C CYS A 203 5.57 14.16 22.82
N SER A 204 5.91 14.81 23.92
CA SER A 204 6.79 14.23 24.96
C SER A 204 6.24 12.97 25.65
N ILE A 205 4.92 12.81 25.81
CA ILE A 205 4.34 11.66 26.53
C ILE A 205 4.29 10.40 25.64
N GLN A 206 3.66 10.48 24.46
CA GLN A 206 3.51 9.32 23.57
C GLN A 206 4.66 9.16 22.58
N GLY A 207 5.50 10.19 22.41
CA GLY A 207 6.49 10.28 21.35
C GLY A 207 5.86 10.45 19.97
N LEU A 208 6.72 10.55 18.95
CA LEU A 208 6.32 10.47 17.55
C LEU A 208 6.40 9.03 17.04
N PRO A 209 5.54 8.61 16.10
CA PRO A 209 5.64 7.28 15.47
C PRO A 209 7.05 6.99 14.96
N ILE A 210 7.48 5.74 15.08
CA ILE A 210 8.72 5.24 14.46
C ILE A 210 8.30 4.48 13.22
N LEU A 211 8.68 4.97 12.04
CA LEU A 211 8.30 4.33 10.78
C LEU A 211 9.02 2.98 10.64
N PRO A 212 8.30 1.89 10.29
CA PRO A 212 8.94 0.60 10.03
C PRO A 212 9.90 0.71 8.85
N ASN A 213 10.79 -0.28 8.72
CA ASN A 213 11.62 -0.41 7.52
C ASN A 213 10.72 -0.51 6.28
N PHE A 214 11.12 0.19 5.23
CA PHE A 214 10.38 0.25 3.98
C PHE A 214 11.32 -0.12 2.83
N VAL A 215 10.88 -1.07 2.02
CA VAL A 215 11.55 -1.50 0.79
C VAL A 215 10.56 -1.31 -0.35
N THR A 216 10.97 -0.62 -1.41
CA THR A 216 10.13 -0.43 -2.60
C THR A 216 10.01 -1.72 -3.43
N PRO A 217 9.02 -1.83 -4.32
CA PRO A 217 8.87 -3.02 -5.17
C PRO A 217 10.03 -3.23 -6.17
N LYS A 218 10.65 -2.13 -6.63
CA LYS A 218 11.81 -2.13 -7.54
C LYS A 218 13.00 -1.41 -6.90
N PRO A 219 13.64 -2.01 -5.89
CA PRO A 219 14.84 -1.44 -5.29
C PRO A 219 16.01 -1.48 -6.30
N LEU A 220 16.85 -0.44 -6.32
CA LEU A 220 17.97 -0.31 -7.26
C LEU A 220 19.02 -1.43 -7.10
N ASP A 221 19.34 -1.80 -5.85
CA ASP A 221 20.43 -2.71 -5.50
C ASP A 221 19.96 -4.06 -4.92
N LYS A 222 18.67 -4.38 -5.04
CA LYS A 222 18.08 -5.62 -4.48
C LYS A 222 17.17 -6.31 -5.50
N ILE A 223 16.81 -7.55 -5.19
CA ILE A 223 15.87 -8.34 -6.00
C ILE A 223 14.52 -7.63 -6.06
N ASN A 224 14.00 -7.47 -7.28
CA ASN A 224 12.66 -6.93 -7.53
C ASN A 224 11.62 -7.81 -6.83
N PHE A 225 10.61 -7.19 -6.21
CA PHE A 225 9.56 -7.92 -5.52
C PHE A 225 8.92 -9.01 -6.39
N LYS A 226 8.70 -8.75 -7.69
CA LYS A 226 8.11 -9.72 -8.62
C LYS A 226 8.95 -10.99 -8.82
N ASP A 227 10.23 -10.94 -8.48
CA ASP A 227 11.17 -12.04 -8.59
C ASP A 227 11.37 -12.79 -7.25
N LYS A 228 10.73 -12.32 -6.16
CA LYS A 228 10.79 -12.94 -4.84
C LYS A 228 9.76 -14.06 -4.68
N ILE A 229 10.09 -15.07 -3.88
CA ILE A 229 9.17 -16.17 -3.54
C ILE A 229 7.92 -15.63 -2.85
N ALA A 230 8.07 -14.63 -1.97
CA ALA A 230 6.97 -13.94 -1.30
C ALA A 230 5.88 -13.44 -2.27
N TYR A 231 6.27 -12.83 -3.40
CA TYR A 231 5.33 -12.34 -4.39
C TYR A 231 4.47 -13.47 -4.97
N HIS A 232 5.11 -14.57 -5.35
CA HIS A 232 4.39 -15.73 -5.90
C HIS A 232 3.47 -16.38 -4.88
N LEU A 233 3.93 -16.58 -3.65
CA LEU A 233 3.11 -17.10 -2.55
C LEU A 233 1.90 -16.20 -2.26
N SER A 234 2.09 -14.88 -2.24
CA SER A 234 1.00 -13.91 -2.02
C SER A 234 0.00 -13.83 -3.17
N LYS A 235 0.39 -14.21 -4.39
CA LYS A 235 -0.49 -14.26 -5.56
C LYS A 235 -1.30 -15.56 -5.58
N LEU A 236 -0.70 -16.67 -5.15
CA LEU A 236 -1.35 -17.97 -5.07
C LEU A 236 -2.47 -17.98 -4.03
N SER A 237 -2.25 -17.37 -2.87
CA SER A 237 -3.26 -17.24 -1.82
C SER A 237 -4.55 -16.51 -2.27
N LYS A 238 -4.47 -15.66 -3.30
CA LYS A 238 -5.61 -14.93 -3.88
C LYS A 238 -6.42 -15.75 -4.90
N LYS A 239 -5.89 -16.85 -5.43
CA LYS A 239 -6.48 -17.61 -6.55
C LYS A 239 -7.32 -18.82 -6.12
N GLN A 240 -7.98 -18.79 -4.96
CA GLN A 240 -8.77 -19.93 -4.47
C GLN A 240 -10.02 -20.18 -5.34
N ASN A 241 -9.85 -20.90 -6.45
CA ASN A 241 -10.94 -21.57 -7.15
C ASN A 241 -10.90 -23.07 -6.80
N GLU A 242 -12.05 -23.74 -6.90
CA GLU A 242 -12.33 -25.12 -6.44
C GLU A 242 -11.34 -26.21 -6.90
N GLU A 243 -10.48 -25.94 -7.90
CA GLU A 243 -9.47 -26.89 -8.43
C GLU A 243 -8.06 -26.70 -7.86
N THR A 244 -7.76 -25.58 -7.18
CA THR A 244 -6.43 -25.31 -6.61
C THR A 244 -6.52 -25.20 -5.10
N HIS A 245 -6.32 -26.32 -4.40
CA HIS A 245 -6.03 -26.33 -2.96
C HIS A 245 -4.67 -25.67 -2.71
N SER A 246 -4.62 -24.33 -2.75
CA SER A 246 -3.42 -23.57 -2.36
C SER A 246 -3.22 -23.72 -0.86
N ASN A 247 -2.18 -24.44 -0.45
CA ASN A 247 -1.84 -24.63 0.96
C ASN A 247 -1.52 -23.31 1.67
N ILE A 248 -0.96 -22.32 0.96
CA ILE A 248 -0.93 -20.94 1.45
C ILE A 248 -2.25 -20.25 1.09
N SER A 249 -3.08 -20.06 2.12
CA SER A 249 -4.46 -19.62 2.01
C SER A 249 -4.65 -18.41 2.92
N ASN A 250 -5.35 -17.37 2.43
CA ASN A 250 -5.71 -16.21 3.27
C ASN A 250 -6.50 -16.63 4.51
N THR A 251 -7.22 -17.75 4.45
CA THR A 251 -8.02 -18.30 5.54
C THR A 251 -7.16 -18.97 6.61
N LEU A 252 -6.06 -19.62 6.19
CA LEU A 252 -5.17 -20.37 7.10
C LEU A 252 -4.01 -19.53 7.65
N TYR A 253 -3.51 -18.60 6.83
CA TYR A 253 -2.31 -17.81 7.07
C TYR A 253 -2.52 -16.31 6.75
N PRO A 254 -3.56 -15.66 7.31
CA PRO A 254 -3.92 -14.28 6.96
C PRO A 254 -2.80 -13.26 7.23
N ASN A 255 -2.08 -13.39 8.35
CA ASN A 255 -1.06 -12.43 8.74
C ASN A 255 0.20 -12.60 7.87
N LEU A 256 0.63 -13.83 7.65
CA LEU A 256 1.76 -14.14 6.78
C LEU A 256 1.48 -13.71 5.34
N VAL A 257 0.32 -14.07 4.79
CA VAL A 257 0.00 -13.71 3.40
C VAL A 257 -0.08 -12.19 3.22
N LYS A 258 -0.75 -11.49 4.14
CA LYS A 258 -0.78 -10.03 4.13
C LYS A 258 0.64 -9.48 4.15
N PHE A 259 1.48 -9.97 5.05
CA PHE A 259 2.87 -9.54 5.18
C PHE A 259 3.73 -9.80 3.92
N LEU A 260 3.59 -10.97 3.29
CA LEU A 260 4.27 -11.30 2.03
C LEU A 260 3.81 -10.42 0.88
N SER A 261 2.51 -10.06 0.84
CA SER A 261 1.95 -9.18 -0.19
C SER A 261 2.48 -7.75 -0.12
N PHE A 262 3.08 -7.37 1.01
CA PHE A 262 3.76 -6.10 1.25
C PHE A 262 5.29 -6.19 1.08
N ASN A 263 5.83 -7.26 0.47
CA ASN A 263 7.28 -7.45 0.31
C ASN A 263 8.05 -7.32 1.63
N TYR A 264 7.52 -7.97 2.67
CA TYR A 264 8.12 -7.94 4.02
C TYR A 264 8.09 -6.56 4.72
N ASN A 265 7.34 -5.58 4.19
CA ASN A 265 7.12 -4.32 4.87
C ASN A 265 6.07 -4.48 5.97
N MET A 266 6.45 -4.11 7.18
CA MET A 266 5.51 -4.06 8.30
C MET A 266 4.61 -2.83 8.19
N LEU A 267 3.37 -2.98 8.62
CA LEU A 267 2.50 -1.83 8.86
C LEU A 267 3.04 -1.01 10.04
N LEU A 268 2.69 0.27 10.07
CA LEU A 268 2.91 1.12 11.23
C LEU A 268 1.82 0.82 12.27
N TYR A 269 2.23 0.58 13.51
CA TYR A 269 1.34 0.19 14.61
C TYR A 269 1.21 1.26 15.69
N SER A 270 0.09 1.19 16.41
CA SER A 270 -0.29 2.17 17.43
C SER A 270 0.43 1.97 18.75
N ASP A 271 1.22 0.94 18.98
CA ASP A 271 2.19 0.90 20.08
C ASP A 271 3.13 -0.30 19.91
N LYS A 272 4.11 -0.40 20.81
CA LYS A 272 5.07 -1.50 20.83
C LYS A 272 4.40 -2.85 21.10
N LYS A 273 3.33 -2.90 21.89
CA LYS A 273 2.61 -4.15 22.21
C LYS A 273 1.91 -4.67 20.96
N GLU A 274 1.16 -3.84 20.26
CA GLU A 274 0.48 -4.18 19.01
C GLU A 274 1.47 -4.61 17.92
N LYS A 275 2.61 -3.90 17.79
CA LYS A 275 3.71 -4.30 16.92
C LYS A 275 4.19 -5.72 17.24
N ARG A 276 4.53 -5.99 18.51
CA ARG A 276 5.04 -7.29 18.97
C ARG A 276 4.01 -8.41 18.79
N ASP A 277 2.72 -8.12 19.02
CA ASP A 277 1.61 -9.05 18.76
C ASP A 277 1.56 -9.47 17.29
N ASN A 278 1.66 -8.52 16.36
CA ASN A 278 1.66 -8.82 14.93
C ASN A 278 2.94 -9.54 14.48
N MET A 279 4.10 -9.15 15.00
CA MET A 279 5.37 -9.85 14.74
C MET A 279 5.31 -11.33 15.13
N MET A 280 4.72 -11.64 16.30
CA MET A 280 4.58 -13.03 16.74
C MET A 280 3.52 -13.80 15.96
N LYS A 281 2.41 -13.17 15.55
CA LYS A 281 1.43 -13.80 14.66
C LYS A 281 2.04 -14.18 13.31
N ILE A 282 2.81 -13.27 12.71
CA ILE A 282 3.55 -13.53 11.45
C ILE A 282 4.53 -14.68 11.65
N LEU A 283 5.34 -14.64 12.72
CA LEU A 283 6.33 -15.69 12.99
C LEU A 283 5.67 -17.05 13.22
N TYR A 284 4.57 -17.11 13.99
CA TYR A 284 3.82 -18.33 14.22
C TYR A 284 3.26 -18.91 12.93
N GLU A 285 2.61 -18.09 12.10
CA GLU A 285 2.07 -18.53 10.82
C GLU A 285 3.17 -18.99 9.87
N PHE A 286 4.33 -18.32 9.87
CA PHE A 286 5.51 -18.73 9.11
C PHE A 286 6.06 -20.08 9.57
N ILE A 287 6.26 -20.28 10.89
CA ILE A 287 6.72 -21.55 11.47
C ILE A 287 5.73 -22.66 11.14
N LYS A 288 4.44 -22.42 11.35
CA LYS A 288 3.37 -23.38 11.06
C LYS A 288 3.37 -23.76 9.59
N PHE A 289 3.45 -22.77 8.68
CA PHE A 289 3.52 -23.02 7.24
C PHE A 289 4.74 -23.87 6.87
N CYS A 290 5.93 -23.57 7.43
CA CYS A 290 7.12 -24.36 7.18
C CYS A 290 6.96 -25.80 7.69
N ASN A 291 6.46 -25.99 8.91
CA ASN A 291 6.29 -27.32 9.49
C ASN A 291 5.26 -28.18 8.74
N GLU A 292 4.12 -27.60 8.34
CA GLU A 292 3.11 -28.31 7.55
C GLU A 292 3.61 -28.62 6.13
N SER A 293 4.31 -27.67 5.50
CA SER A 293 4.81 -27.81 4.13
C SER A 293 6.03 -28.74 4.01
N ASN A 294 6.73 -29.01 5.12
CA ASN A 294 7.84 -29.97 5.18
C ASN A 294 7.41 -31.43 4.91
N THR A 295 6.11 -31.73 4.90
CA THR A 295 5.58 -33.06 4.55
C THR A 295 5.06 -33.17 3.12
N ILE A 296 5.04 -32.06 2.39
CA ILE A 296 4.32 -31.96 1.12
C ILE A 296 5.33 -32.10 -0.02
N THR A 297 5.21 -33.19 -0.77
CA THR A 297 5.75 -33.38 -2.13
C THR A 297 5.08 -32.45 -3.15
N PHE A 298 4.93 -31.17 -2.82
CA PHE A 298 4.68 -30.09 -3.77
C PHE A 298 5.87 -29.18 -3.67
N PRO A 299 6.64 -29.04 -4.75
CA PRO A 299 6.13 -28.15 -5.78
C PRO A 299 6.60 -28.40 -7.22
N ASP A 300 6.86 -29.64 -7.66
CA ASP A 300 7.41 -29.82 -9.03
C ASP A 300 6.47 -29.29 -10.14
N SER A 301 5.15 -29.47 -10.05
CA SER A 301 4.23 -29.02 -11.13
C SER A 301 3.80 -27.56 -11.04
N LEU A 302 3.57 -27.05 -9.83
CA LEU A 302 3.12 -25.68 -9.60
C LEU A 302 4.29 -24.71 -9.74
N ILE A 303 5.49 -25.12 -9.29
CA ILE A 303 6.70 -24.34 -9.50
C ILE A 303 7.31 -24.57 -10.87
N GLU A 304 7.21 -25.72 -11.56
CA GLU A 304 7.60 -25.80 -13.00
C GLU A 304 6.99 -24.68 -13.86
N ARG A 305 5.74 -24.29 -13.57
CA ARG A 305 5.08 -23.17 -14.27
C ARG A 305 5.65 -21.80 -13.91
N PHE A 306 6.14 -21.60 -12.68
CA PHE A 306 6.70 -20.33 -12.22
C PHE A 306 8.23 -20.25 -12.38
N SER A 307 8.93 -21.37 -12.33
CA SER A 307 10.39 -21.51 -12.42
C SER A 307 10.91 -21.37 -13.84
N LYS A 308 10.08 -21.62 -14.87
CA LYS A 308 10.44 -21.27 -16.26
C LYS A 308 10.81 -19.80 -16.44
N SER A 309 10.32 -18.88 -15.59
CA SER A 309 10.75 -17.47 -15.61
C SER A 309 11.86 -17.13 -14.62
N LEU A 310 12.07 -17.95 -13.58
CA LEU A 310 13.06 -17.70 -12.52
C LEU A 310 14.42 -18.40 -12.74
N TYR A 311 14.51 -19.45 -13.56
CA TYR A 311 15.70 -20.32 -13.57
C TYR A 311 16.22 -20.69 -14.96
N ASN A 312 17.33 -20.04 -15.34
CA ASN A 312 18.33 -20.55 -16.29
C ASN A 312 19.70 -20.80 -15.61
N LYS A 313 19.76 -20.89 -14.27
CA LYS A 313 21.00 -21.11 -13.51
C LYS A 313 20.82 -22.20 -12.45
N GLN A 314 21.44 -23.35 -12.72
CA GLN A 314 21.74 -24.47 -11.80
C GLN A 314 20.62 -24.91 -10.85
N ILE A 315 20.08 -26.09 -11.16
CA ILE A 315 19.28 -26.93 -10.28
C ILE A 315 20.11 -27.24 -9.02
N SER A 316 19.93 -26.44 -7.98
CA SER A 316 20.35 -26.77 -6.62
C SER A 316 19.25 -27.63 -6.02
N ARG A 317 19.60 -28.79 -5.45
CA ARG A 317 18.69 -29.74 -4.77
C ARG A 317 18.03 -29.19 -3.51
N VAL A 318 18.13 -27.89 -3.24
CA VAL A 318 17.58 -27.26 -2.05
C VAL A 318 16.06 -27.13 -2.23
N PRO A 319 15.24 -27.73 -1.34
CA PRO A 319 13.80 -27.56 -1.36
C PRO A 319 13.42 -26.08 -1.40
N ILE A 320 12.40 -25.73 -2.17
CA ILE A 320 11.99 -24.33 -2.30
C ILE A 320 11.51 -23.77 -0.96
N ILE A 321 11.00 -24.62 -0.07
CA ILE A 321 10.72 -24.23 1.31
C ILE A 321 11.97 -23.67 2.02
N ASN A 322 13.16 -24.25 1.82
CA ASN A 322 14.40 -23.74 2.38
C ASN A 322 14.82 -22.41 1.73
N SER A 323 14.54 -22.23 0.43
CA SER A 323 14.75 -20.94 -0.23
C SER A 323 13.82 -19.86 0.31
N PHE A 324 12.56 -20.20 0.58
CA PHE A 324 11.59 -19.30 1.21
C PHE A 324 11.97 -18.98 2.66
N ILE A 325 12.44 -19.98 3.43
CA ILE A 325 12.95 -19.78 4.78
C ILE A 325 14.11 -18.79 4.74
N LYS A 326 15.10 -19.03 3.87
CA LYS A 326 16.22 -18.11 3.67
C LYS A 326 15.76 -16.70 3.31
N GLU A 327 14.82 -16.57 2.36
CA GLU A 327 14.26 -15.27 1.95
C GLU A 327 13.61 -14.53 3.12
N PHE A 328 12.80 -15.21 3.93
CA PHE A 328 12.16 -14.63 5.13
C PHE A 328 13.19 -14.15 6.15
N PHE A 329 14.22 -14.95 6.42
CA PHE A 329 15.24 -14.57 7.40
C PHE A 329 16.09 -13.39 6.92
N GLU A 330 16.50 -13.40 5.64
CA GLU A 330 17.29 -12.33 5.03
C GLU A 330 16.51 -11.02 4.89
N ASN A 331 15.25 -11.07 4.46
CA ASN A 331 14.48 -9.86 4.18
C ASN A 331 13.76 -9.31 5.41
N TYR A 332 13.53 -10.10 6.45
CA TYR A 332 12.71 -9.67 7.60
C TYR A 332 13.27 -10.03 8.97
N TYR A 333 13.47 -11.32 9.26
CA TYR A 333 13.74 -11.76 10.63
C TYR A 333 14.99 -11.09 11.22
N LYS A 334 16.11 -11.10 10.48
CA LYS A 334 17.39 -10.50 10.89
C LYS A 334 17.28 -8.99 11.12
N HIS A 335 16.48 -8.29 10.34
CA HIS A 335 16.24 -6.85 10.52
C HIS A 335 15.45 -6.51 11.79
N ASN A 336 14.81 -7.51 12.42
CA ASN A 336 13.99 -7.37 13.62
C ASN A 336 14.51 -8.21 14.79
N GLU A 337 15.75 -8.69 14.72
CA GLU A 337 16.36 -9.59 15.71
C GLU A 337 16.33 -9.00 17.12
N TYR A 338 16.64 -7.70 17.26
CA TYR A 338 16.57 -7.01 18.56
C TYR A 338 15.16 -7.07 19.17
N GLU A 339 14.11 -6.80 18.39
CA GLU A 339 12.73 -6.84 18.88
C GLU A 339 12.27 -8.27 19.19
N TYR A 340 12.71 -9.26 18.41
CA TYR A 340 12.48 -10.67 18.74
C TYR A 340 13.18 -11.07 20.04
N GLY A 341 14.42 -10.62 20.26
CA GLY A 341 15.17 -10.84 21.49
C GLY A 341 14.42 -10.33 22.73
N GLU A 342 13.90 -9.10 22.65
CA GLU A 342 13.08 -8.50 23.71
C GLU A 342 11.79 -9.29 23.98
N ILE A 343 11.12 -9.79 22.92
CA ILE A 343 9.93 -10.63 23.08
C ILE A 343 10.30 -11.94 23.78
N TYR A 344 11.36 -12.61 23.33
CA TYR A 344 11.73 -13.92 23.84
C TYR A 344 12.20 -13.85 25.29
N GLU A 345 12.98 -12.83 25.66
CA GLU A 345 13.38 -12.59 27.05
C GLU A 345 12.17 -12.32 27.95
N ALA A 346 11.25 -11.45 27.50
CA ALA A 346 10.03 -11.16 28.25
C ALA A 346 9.15 -12.39 28.48
N CYS A 347 8.93 -13.21 27.44
CA CYS A 347 8.05 -14.38 27.53
C CYS A 347 8.69 -15.60 28.21
N SER A 348 10.03 -15.72 28.17
CA SER A 348 10.74 -16.84 28.83
C SER A 348 10.91 -16.63 30.34
N THR A 349 11.09 -15.39 30.80
CA THR A 349 11.43 -15.06 32.20
C THR A 349 10.22 -14.72 33.07
N ASN A 350 9.19 -14.05 32.53
CA ASN A 350 8.10 -13.44 33.30
C ASN A 350 6.72 -13.95 32.87
N LYS A 351 6.34 -15.16 33.31
CA LYS A 351 4.96 -15.68 33.10
C LYS A 351 3.89 -15.00 33.97
N SER A 352 4.28 -14.18 34.94
CA SER A 352 3.42 -13.70 36.05
C SER A 352 3.21 -12.19 36.16
N SER A 353 3.60 -11.39 35.15
CA SER A 353 3.20 -9.96 35.10
C SER A 353 1.69 -9.83 34.78
N PRO A 354 0.95 -8.81 35.25
CA PRO A 354 -0.52 -8.80 35.32
C PRO A 354 -1.28 -8.87 33.97
N LEU A 355 -0.58 -8.79 32.85
CA LEU A 355 -1.07 -9.18 31.53
C LEU A 355 0.06 -9.95 30.86
N SER A 356 -0.03 -11.28 30.76
CA SER A 356 0.79 -12.01 29.79
C SER A 356 0.51 -11.38 28.43
N ALA A 357 1.46 -10.61 27.91
CA ALA A 357 1.23 -9.83 26.72
C ALA A 357 0.76 -10.77 25.61
N SER A 358 -0.21 -10.34 24.80
CA SER A 358 -0.89 -11.18 23.81
C SER A 358 0.09 -11.98 22.94
N TYR A 359 1.24 -11.39 22.64
CA TYR A 359 2.36 -12.00 21.93
C TYR A 359 2.99 -13.21 22.65
N CYS A 360 3.01 -13.29 23.98
CA CYS A 360 3.52 -14.45 24.72
C CYS A 360 2.62 -15.68 24.58
N THR A 361 1.31 -15.49 24.45
CA THR A 361 0.41 -16.61 24.11
C THR A 361 0.73 -17.18 22.73
N VAL A 362 1.13 -16.34 21.78
CA VAL A 362 1.55 -16.77 20.44
C VAL A 362 2.95 -17.38 20.45
N TYR A 363 3.84 -16.86 21.30
CA TYR A 363 5.15 -17.46 21.59
C TYR A 363 5.03 -18.90 22.07
N ASP A 364 4.15 -19.17 23.05
CA ASP A 364 3.91 -20.53 23.54
C ASP A 364 3.39 -21.46 22.44
N LYS A 365 2.54 -20.96 21.53
CA LYS A 365 2.10 -21.73 20.36
C LYS A 365 3.25 -22.05 19.41
N CYS A 366 4.19 -21.12 19.21
CA CYS A 366 5.40 -21.40 18.42
C CYS A 366 6.22 -22.52 19.07
N ASN A 367 6.42 -22.46 20.39
CA ASN A 367 7.16 -23.49 21.13
C ASN A 367 6.51 -24.87 21.01
N GLN A 368 5.17 -24.92 21.05
CA GLN A 368 4.41 -26.16 20.85
C GLN A 368 4.63 -26.75 19.45
N VAL A 369 4.58 -25.93 18.40
CA VAL A 369 4.78 -26.38 17.03
C VAL A 369 6.23 -26.85 16.79
N LEU A 370 7.20 -26.15 17.38
CA LEU A 370 8.63 -26.49 17.23
C LEU A 370 9.07 -27.65 18.12
N GLY A 371 8.33 -27.96 19.20
CA GLY A 371 8.75 -28.94 20.21
C GLY A 371 9.94 -28.47 21.07
N THR A 372 10.31 -27.19 20.99
CA THR A 372 11.40 -26.58 21.75
C THR A 372 11.10 -25.12 22.06
N ASP A 373 11.78 -24.58 23.06
CA ASP A 373 11.63 -23.19 23.46
C ASP A 373 12.38 -22.27 22.48
N LEU A 374 11.67 -21.33 21.86
CA LEU A 374 12.22 -20.34 20.91
C LEU A 374 13.43 -19.61 21.49
N PHE A 375 13.44 -19.27 22.79
CA PHE A 375 14.57 -18.59 23.41
C PHE A 375 15.84 -19.43 23.41
N LYS A 376 15.72 -20.77 23.52
CA LYS A 376 16.87 -21.70 23.49
C LYS A 376 17.49 -21.82 22.10
N ILE A 377 16.67 -21.67 21.06
CA ILE A 377 17.10 -21.84 19.68
C ILE A 377 17.22 -20.52 18.93
N LYS A 378 17.10 -19.36 19.61
CA LYS A 378 16.98 -18.02 19.00
C LYS A 378 18.03 -17.74 17.92
N ASP A 379 19.25 -18.21 18.11
CA ASP A 379 20.38 -17.99 17.18
C ASP A 379 20.36 -18.96 15.98
N ASN A 380 19.60 -20.06 16.05
CA ASN A 380 19.58 -21.16 15.09
C ASN A 380 18.16 -21.52 14.60
N ILE A 381 17.16 -20.65 14.78
CA ILE A 381 15.76 -20.93 14.36
C ILE A 381 15.69 -21.27 12.87
N GLN A 382 16.49 -20.60 12.05
CA GLN A 382 16.54 -20.86 10.61
C GLN A 382 16.91 -22.33 10.32
N GLU A 383 18.01 -22.82 10.90
CA GLU A 383 18.47 -24.20 10.72
C GLU A 383 17.46 -25.21 11.27
N TYR A 384 16.76 -24.86 12.34
CA TYR A 384 15.72 -25.69 12.93
C TYR A 384 14.50 -25.87 12.01
N LEU A 385 14.18 -24.85 11.20
CA LEU A 385 13.07 -24.88 10.26
C LEU A 385 13.42 -25.50 8.90
N GLU A 386 14.70 -25.45 8.52
CA GLU A 386 15.18 -25.99 7.25
C GLU A 386 14.84 -27.48 7.11
N TYR A 387 14.16 -27.80 6.02
CA TYR A 387 13.86 -29.17 5.65
C TYR A 387 15.15 -29.95 5.39
N LYS A 388 15.25 -31.14 5.99
CA LYS A 388 16.33 -32.10 5.80
C LYS A 388 15.76 -33.33 5.09
N GLU A 389 16.26 -33.63 3.90
CA GLU A 389 15.78 -34.74 3.08
C GLU A 389 16.04 -36.09 3.77
N THR A 390 15.08 -37.01 3.70
CA THR A 390 15.24 -38.33 4.31
C THR A 390 15.99 -39.26 3.36
N ARG A 391 16.89 -40.11 3.87
CA ARG A 391 17.69 -41.08 3.10
C ARG A 391 16.86 -42.01 2.18
N ALA A 392 15.58 -42.23 2.49
CA ALA A 392 14.65 -43.00 1.67
C ALA A 392 14.13 -42.25 0.43
N GLN A 393 14.05 -40.91 0.49
CA GLN A 393 13.62 -40.06 -0.62
C GLN A 393 14.74 -39.86 -1.64
N GLU A 394 15.99 -39.73 -1.18
CA GLU A 394 17.19 -39.72 -2.04
C GLU A 394 17.27 -40.95 -2.95
N LEU A 395 16.96 -42.14 -2.43
CA LEU A 395 16.95 -43.41 -3.18
C LEU A 395 15.82 -43.46 -4.22
N SER A 396 14.66 -42.88 -3.93
CA SER A 396 13.51 -42.85 -4.86
C SER A 396 13.75 -41.92 -6.07
N ALA A 397 14.40 -40.77 -5.85
CA ALA A 397 14.77 -39.83 -6.92
C ALA A 397 15.89 -40.36 -7.84
N GLN A 398 16.67 -41.32 -7.36
CA GLN A 398 17.72 -41.99 -8.13
C GLN A 398 17.13 -43.09 -9.03
N SER A 399 16.12 -43.82 -8.55
CA SER A 399 15.40 -44.85 -9.29
C SER A 399 14.58 -44.29 -10.48
N SER A 400 13.96 -43.12 -10.33
CA SER A 400 13.22 -42.45 -11.42
C SER A 400 14.12 -41.99 -12.58
N LYS A 401 15.43 -41.82 -12.34
CA LYS A 401 16.43 -41.52 -13.37
C LYS A 401 16.78 -42.74 -14.23
N GLU A 402 16.83 -43.93 -13.65
CA GLU A 402 17.12 -45.16 -14.40
C GLU A 402 15.96 -45.53 -15.35
N THR A 403 14.72 -45.21 -14.98
CA THR A 403 13.55 -45.44 -15.84
C THR A 403 13.54 -44.54 -17.09
N LEU A 404 14.15 -43.34 -17.04
CA LEU A 404 14.19 -42.43 -18.19
C LEU A 404 15.32 -42.76 -19.19
N PHE A 405 16.36 -43.49 -18.76
CA PHE A 405 17.49 -43.88 -19.62
C PHE A 405 17.27 -45.18 -20.41
N GLN A 406 16.21 -45.95 -20.12
CA GLN A 406 15.88 -47.21 -20.82
C GLN A 406 14.93 -47.03 -22.02
N ILE A 407 14.52 -45.79 -22.35
CA ILE A 407 13.63 -45.51 -23.49
C ILE A 407 14.36 -44.57 -24.45
N LYS A 408 15.38 -45.08 -25.16
CA LYS A 408 15.92 -44.51 -26.41
C LYS A 408 16.87 -45.51 -27.04
N GLU A 409 16.72 -45.70 -28.37
CA GLU A 409 17.30 -46.73 -29.26
C GLU A 409 16.39 -47.99 -29.35
N ASP A 410 15.76 -48.35 -30.46
CA ASP A 410 16.09 -48.22 -31.90
C ASP A 410 14.84 -48.14 -32.81
N ASP A 411 14.96 -47.40 -33.92
CA ASP A 411 14.05 -47.43 -35.07
C ASP A 411 14.67 -48.29 -36.20
N SER A 412 14.02 -49.41 -36.59
CA SER A 412 14.04 -49.89 -37.99
C SER A 412 12.96 -50.95 -38.29
N VAL A 413 12.01 -50.55 -39.14
CA VAL A 413 11.18 -51.27 -40.14
C VAL A 413 11.22 -52.82 -40.20
N SER A 414 10.05 -53.47 -40.07
CA SER A 414 9.41 -54.37 -41.09
C SER A 414 8.40 -55.39 -40.51
N SER A 415 7.13 -55.25 -40.90
CA SER A 415 6.09 -56.26 -41.19
C SER A 415 5.89 -57.51 -40.29
N ASN A 416 4.72 -57.64 -39.66
CA ASN A 416 3.66 -58.58 -40.09
C ASN A 416 2.41 -58.60 -39.16
N THR A 417 1.25 -58.34 -39.79
CA THR A 417 -0.09 -58.96 -39.60
C THR A 417 -0.82 -58.99 -38.24
N THR A 418 -1.85 -58.12 -38.21
CA THR A 418 -3.29 -58.33 -37.84
C THR A 418 -3.81 -58.27 -36.39
N PRO A 419 -5.05 -57.74 -36.18
CA PRO A 419 -5.48 -57.01 -34.98
C PRO A 419 -6.60 -57.71 -34.19
N ILE A 420 -6.67 -57.53 -32.87
CA ILE A 420 -7.85 -57.93 -32.07
C ILE A 420 -8.17 -56.87 -30.98
N ASN A 421 -9.37 -56.29 -31.13
CA ASN A 421 -10.27 -55.66 -30.16
C ASN A 421 -9.93 -54.29 -29.52
N VAL A 422 -10.27 -53.22 -30.25
CA VAL A 422 -10.79 -51.97 -29.67
C VAL A 422 -12.32 -52.07 -29.68
N GLY A 423 -12.97 -52.10 -28.52
CA GLY A 423 -14.41 -52.36 -28.51
C GLY A 423 -15.21 -52.16 -27.23
N VAL A 424 -14.71 -51.52 -26.16
CA VAL A 424 -15.55 -51.05 -25.04
C VAL A 424 -14.85 -49.87 -24.38
N GLY A 425 -15.23 -48.63 -24.69
CA GLY A 425 -14.63 -47.46 -24.01
C GLY A 425 -15.07 -46.09 -24.51
N VAL A 426 -15.71 -45.99 -25.67
CA VAL A 426 -16.11 -44.68 -26.24
C VAL A 426 -17.62 -44.41 -26.12
N GLY A 427 -18.41 -45.41 -25.69
CA GLY A 427 -19.86 -45.25 -25.49
C GLY A 427 -20.29 -44.58 -24.18
N ALA A 428 -19.40 -44.48 -23.18
CA ALA A 428 -19.75 -43.97 -21.85
C ALA A 428 -19.52 -42.45 -21.67
N LEU A 429 -18.74 -41.81 -22.55
CA LEU A 429 -18.41 -40.38 -22.42
C LEU A 429 -19.47 -39.45 -23.05
N PHE A 430 -20.31 -39.95 -23.96
CA PHE A 430 -21.31 -39.12 -24.64
C PHE A 430 -22.69 -39.08 -23.95
N THR A 431 -22.99 -40.01 -23.03
CA THR A 431 -24.30 -40.05 -22.34
C THR A 431 -24.38 -39.12 -21.12
N LEU A 432 -23.26 -38.77 -20.49
CA LEU A 432 -23.23 -37.84 -19.34
C LEU A 432 -23.44 -36.38 -19.75
N SER A 433 -23.12 -36.01 -21.00
CA SER A 433 -23.30 -34.63 -21.49
C SER A 433 -24.77 -34.24 -21.71
N PHE A 434 -25.67 -35.22 -21.85
CA PHE A 434 -27.10 -34.96 -22.09
C PHE A 434 -27.92 -34.77 -20.81
N LEU A 435 -27.47 -35.27 -19.65
CA LEU A 435 -28.24 -35.18 -18.40
C LEU A 435 -28.02 -33.87 -17.62
N TYR A 436 -26.94 -33.14 -17.88
CA TYR A 436 -26.69 -31.83 -17.28
C TYR A 436 -27.69 -30.75 -17.75
N LYS A 437 -28.23 -30.87 -18.96
CA LYS A 437 -29.09 -29.84 -19.56
C LYS A 437 -30.56 -29.87 -19.10
N PHE A 438 -30.97 -30.86 -18.30
CA PHE A 438 -32.39 -31.10 -18.01
C PHE A 438 -32.77 -31.23 -16.52
N THR A 439 -31.89 -30.87 -15.57
CA THR A 439 -32.26 -30.84 -14.14
C THR A 439 -32.43 -29.40 -13.63
N PRO A 440 -33.61 -29.00 -13.10
CA PRO A 440 -33.86 -27.63 -12.67
C PRO A 440 -33.35 -27.42 -11.23
N ILE A 441 -32.03 -27.40 -11.04
CA ILE A 441 -31.39 -27.06 -9.74
C ILE A 441 -30.79 -25.64 -9.76
N GLY A 442 -30.71 -25.01 -10.94
CA GLY A 442 -30.17 -23.66 -11.12
C GLY A 442 -30.97 -22.52 -10.47
N SER A 443 -32.28 -22.69 -10.18
CA SER A 443 -33.09 -21.60 -9.58
C SER A 443 -33.23 -21.65 -8.05
N LEU A 444 -32.81 -22.74 -7.39
CA LEU A 444 -32.89 -22.84 -5.93
C LEU A 444 -31.60 -22.42 -5.22
N VAL A 445 -30.44 -22.51 -5.87
CA VAL A 445 -29.14 -22.11 -5.29
C VAL A 445 -28.91 -20.60 -5.35
N ASN A 446 -29.55 -19.89 -6.28
CA ASN A 446 -29.42 -18.43 -6.37
C ASN A 446 -30.24 -17.66 -5.31
N ARG A 447 -31.14 -18.33 -4.57
CA ARG A 447 -32.02 -17.69 -3.58
C ARG A 447 -31.54 -17.85 -2.13
N THR A 448 -30.60 -18.77 -1.87
CA THR A 448 -30.03 -19.03 -0.53
C THR A 448 -28.56 -18.59 -0.38
N PHE A 449 -27.84 -18.30 -1.47
CA PHE A 449 -26.43 -17.88 -1.43
C PHE A 449 -26.18 -16.36 -1.54
N LEU A 450 -27.23 -15.53 -1.69
CA LEU A 450 -27.15 -14.07 -1.76
C LEU A 450 -27.53 -13.34 -0.46
N ASN A 451 -27.83 -14.04 0.62
CA ASN A 451 -28.19 -13.45 1.92
C ASN A 451 -27.25 -13.93 3.04
N ARG A 452 -25.99 -13.48 2.98
CA ARG A 452 -25.12 -13.07 4.12
C ARG A 452 -23.67 -13.03 3.63
N GLY A 453 -23.17 -11.82 3.40
CA GLY A 453 -21.75 -11.58 3.09
C GLY A 453 -21.46 -10.61 1.94
N ASN A 454 -22.39 -9.73 1.55
CA ASN A 454 -22.03 -8.57 0.72
C ASN A 454 -21.29 -7.53 1.58
N SER A 455 -19.97 -7.44 1.39
CA SER A 455 -19.21 -6.18 1.49
C SER A 455 -17.95 -6.27 0.63
N MET A 456 -18.12 -6.50 -0.66
CA MET A 456 -17.10 -6.07 -1.62
C MET A 456 -17.36 -4.57 -1.83
N HIS A 457 -16.74 -3.74 -0.99
CA HIS A 457 -16.86 -2.30 -1.11
C HIS A 457 -16.28 -1.84 -2.45
N ASN A 458 -17.11 -1.17 -3.23
CA ASN A 458 -16.69 -0.29 -4.32
C ASN A 458 -15.82 0.82 -3.70
N TYR A 459 -14.49 0.63 -3.71
CA TYR A 459 -13.55 1.61 -3.18
C TYR A 459 -13.48 2.91 -4.01
N ASP A 460 -14.10 2.97 -5.19
CA ASP A 460 -14.14 4.19 -5.99
C ASP A 460 -15.22 5.18 -5.52
N GLU A 461 -16.27 4.72 -4.82
CA GLU A 461 -17.33 5.59 -4.27
C GLU A 461 -17.07 5.98 -2.81
N GLU A 462 -16.33 5.17 -2.06
CA GLU A 462 -16.06 5.40 -0.63
C GLU A 462 -15.01 6.50 -0.37
N ASN A 463 -14.04 6.67 -1.27
CA ASN A 463 -13.00 7.73 -1.13
C ASN A 463 -13.59 9.15 -1.14
N GLY A 464 -14.73 9.36 -1.82
CA GLY A 464 -15.46 10.63 -1.76
C GLY A 464 -16.02 10.91 -0.37
N HIS A 465 -16.51 9.88 0.32
CA HIS A 465 -17.09 10.01 1.66
C HIS A 465 -16.03 10.21 2.76
N TYR A 466 -14.90 9.48 2.71
CA TYR A 466 -13.82 9.67 3.69
C TYR A 466 -13.23 11.09 3.66
N PHE A 467 -13.14 11.71 2.49
CA PHE A 467 -12.62 13.07 2.35
C PHE A 467 -13.64 14.15 2.80
N LEU A 468 -14.94 13.85 2.74
CA LEU A 468 -16.02 14.74 3.18
C LEU A 468 -16.25 14.69 4.69
N ASP A 469 -16.22 13.52 5.31
CA ASP A 469 -16.50 13.35 6.74
C ASP A 469 -15.42 13.97 7.64
N HIS A 470 -14.17 14.07 7.17
CA HIS A 470 -13.04 14.60 7.97
C HIS A 470 -12.85 16.13 7.88
N ASN A 471 -13.59 16.83 7.01
CA ASN A 471 -13.52 18.29 6.86
C ASN A 471 -14.59 19.04 7.69
N ALA A 472 -15.51 18.32 8.34
CA ALA A 472 -16.56 18.92 9.16
C ALA A 472 -16.06 19.65 10.42
N ASP A 473 -14.83 19.36 10.89
CA ASP A 473 -14.27 19.91 12.14
C ASP A 473 -13.18 20.98 11.93
N SER A 474 -13.14 21.65 10.77
CA SER A 474 -12.34 22.89 10.66
C SER A 474 -13.14 24.08 11.20
N HIS A 475 -12.93 24.40 12.48
CA HIS A 475 -13.42 25.64 13.07
C HIS A 475 -12.93 26.85 12.26
N ASN A 476 -13.88 27.54 11.63
CA ASN A 476 -13.71 28.88 11.07
C ASN A 476 -13.27 29.83 12.20
N TYR A 477 -11.98 30.09 12.33
CA TYR A 477 -11.48 31.25 13.07
C TYR A 477 -11.70 32.50 12.20
N LEU A 478 -12.87 33.13 12.37
CA LEU A 478 -13.06 34.53 12.03
C LEU A 478 -12.45 35.37 13.16
N PRO A 479 -11.44 36.22 12.92
CA PRO A 479 -10.97 37.16 13.92
C PRO A 479 -12.01 38.29 14.06
N GLN A 480 -12.87 38.22 15.08
CA GLN A 480 -13.64 39.38 15.52
C GLN A 480 -12.71 40.33 16.26
N ASN A 481 -12.41 41.48 15.65
CA ASN A 481 -12.10 42.70 16.40
C ASN A 481 -12.62 43.91 15.62
N GLY A 482 -13.61 44.56 16.20
CA GLY A 482 -14.30 45.74 15.68
C GLY A 482 -15.52 46.00 16.55
N GLY A 483 -15.29 46.50 17.76
CA GLY A 483 -16.35 46.83 18.71
C GLY A 483 -17.30 47.88 18.14
N ILE A 484 -18.58 47.53 18.07
CA ILE A 484 -19.66 48.50 17.85
C ILE A 484 -20.60 48.37 19.04
N ASN A 485 -20.55 49.38 19.92
CA ASN A 485 -21.57 49.62 20.93
C ASN A 485 -22.91 49.86 20.24
N MET A 486 -23.92 49.04 20.52
CA MET A 486 -25.31 49.42 20.31
C MET A 486 -26.03 49.42 21.66
N GLY A 487 -26.41 50.62 22.09
CA GLY A 487 -27.21 50.85 23.28
C GLY A 487 -28.62 50.30 23.12
N TYR A 488 -29.14 49.75 24.21
CA TYR A 488 -30.53 49.35 24.37
C TYR A 488 -31.44 50.57 24.20
N ASN A 489 -32.52 50.41 23.42
CA ASN A 489 -33.76 51.10 23.69
C ASN A 489 -34.91 50.14 23.51
N ALA A 490 -35.63 49.93 24.61
CA ALA A 490 -36.92 49.29 24.69
C ALA A 490 -38.01 50.25 24.21
N ALA A 491 -38.96 49.74 23.44
CA ALA A 491 -40.34 50.20 23.38
C ALA A 491 -41.21 49.01 22.94
#